data_AF-A0AAN2K5W3-F1
#
_entry.id   AF-A0AAN2K5W3-F1
#
_cell.length_a   1.000
_cell.length_b   1.000
_cell.length_c   1.000
_cell.angle_alpha   90.00
_cell.angle_beta   90.00
_cell.angle_gamma   90.00
#
_symmetry.space_group_name_H-M   'P 1'
#
loop_
_entity.id
_entity.type
_entity.pdbx_description
1 polymer ?
#
loop_
_entity_poly.entity_id
_entity_poly.type
_entity_poly.pdbx_seq_one_letter_code
_entity_poly.pdbx_strand_id
1 'polypeptide(L)'
;MRCATSFIPLLVISCCAGWAQQATADTVWLNNGDRLTGTIRYLSDGKLAIETHYAGTVTLDWSAVSTLASENPVNVENKKTGEHYQVRLSSSDPGYVWVERNEQEQQVSLRRIDEFMKAKVRSDQLAWTGNIDAGVKVKKASTKTDDYSFALNTKLNQGKWRHDIGATYNREQENKDINTDNYSLRYAFDYLVREQFFWQTRATYKRDWVENLSRQALIGTGPGYQLWDTELSAFSLSVLGGAFEYGYSDDREERHFGGSLRWNYQRYLLGKSVTLYSNGDVGHSLDDDGVFMLDAEVGLRYSLTSWSTLHVGYHRNLVSGIPDTLNEGIFSTGLGLKW
;
A
#
# COMPACT_ATOMS: atom_id res chain seq x y z
N MET A 1 37.90 -59.79 47.12
CA MET A 1 37.20 -58.80 47.95
C MET A 1 37.48 -57.40 47.38
N ARG A 2 36.45 -56.56 47.32
CA ARG A 2 36.32 -55.40 46.43
C ARG A 2 37.19 -54.21 46.84
N CYS A 3 37.90 -53.58 45.90
CA CYS A 3 38.54 -52.27 46.09
C CYS A 3 37.77 -51.25 45.24
N ALA A 4 37.19 -50.25 45.90
CA ALA A 4 36.35 -49.22 45.29
C ALA A 4 37.20 -48.09 44.70
N THR A 5 37.02 -47.80 43.41
CA THR A 5 37.54 -46.59 42.75
C THR A 5 36.43 -45.55 42.67
N SER A 6 36.60 -44.45 43.41
CA SER A 6 35.72 -43.29 43.38
C SER A 6 36.20 -42.32 42.28
N PHE A 7 35.36 -42.08 41.27
CA PHE A 7 35.58 -41.06 40.24
C PHE A 7 34.80 -39.80 40.62
N ILE A 8 35.50 -38.67 40.77
CA ILE A 8 34.92 -37.33 40.94
C ILE A 8 34.73 -36.73 39.54
N PRO A 9 33.53 -36.26 39.13
CA PRO A 9 33.37 -35.56 37.87
C PRO A 9 33.68 -34.07 38.05
N LEU A 10 34.60 -33.56 37.23
CA LEU A 10 34.92 -32.14 37.10
C LEU A 10 33.84 -31.46 36.25
N LEU A 11 33.03 -30.59 36.87
CA LEU A 11 31.98 -29.82 36.20
C LEU A 11 32.61 -28.62 35.47
N VAL A 12 32.72 -28.69 34.14
CA VAL A 12 33.16 -27.57 33.30
C VAL A 12 31.94 -26.71 32.96
N ILE A 13 31.83 -25.55 33.63
CA ILE A 13 30.82 -24.52 33.30
C ILE A 13 31.34 -23.75 32.08
N SER A 14 30.88 -24.16 30.89
CA SER A 14 31.10 -23.41 29.65
C SER A 14 30.23 -22.17 29.65
N CYS A 15 30.84 -21.01 29.93
CA CYS A 15 30.19 -19.71 29.88
C CYS A 15 29.91 -19.35 28.42
N CYS A 16 28.72 -19.70 27.91
CA CYS A 16 28.20 -19.17 26.66
C CYS A 16 27.91 -17.68 26.84
N ALA A 17 28.93 -16.84 26.67
CA ALA A 17 28.75 -15.42 26.45
C ALA A 17 28.04 -15.26 25.10
N GLY A 18 26.70 -15.25 25.14
CA GLY A 18 25.88 -14.85 24.02
C GLY A 18 26.25 -13.41 23.68
N TRP A 19 26.80 -13.21 22.50
CA TRP A 19 26.98 -11.90 21.91
C TRP A 19 25.57 -11.37 21.64
N ALA A 20 25.01 -10.62 22.61
CA ALA A 20 23.89 -9.77 22.33
C ALA A 20 24.40 -8.74 21.32
N GLN A 21 24.12 -8.96 20.04
CA GLN A 21 24.13 -7.86 19.08
C GLN A 21 23.17 -6.83 19.67
N GLN A 22 23.70 -5.76 20.26
CA GLN A 22 22.92 -4.56 20.45
C GLN A 22 22.47 -4.17 19.05
N ALA A 23 21.23 -4.51 18.71
CA ALA A 23 20.55 -3.92 17.59
C ALA A 23 20.42 -2.45 17.96
N THR A 24 21.38 -1.68 17.49
CA THR A 24 21.44 -0.25 17.77
C THR A 24 20.31 0.41 16.97
N ALA A 25 19.53 1.23 17.68
CA ALA A 25 18.31 1.82 17.17
C ALA A 25 18.55 3.30 16.88
N ASP A 26 17.93 3.82 15.81
CA ASP A 26 17.88 5.26 15.56
C ASP A 26 17.32 5.96 16.82
N THR A 27 17.82 7.14 17.12
CA THR A 27 17.42 7.88 18.33
C THR A 27 16.97 9.29 17.97
N VAL A 28 15.85 9.72 18.56
CA VAL A 28 15.31 11.07 18.44
C VAL A 28 15.24 11.68 19.84
N TRP A 29 15.84 12.86 20.01
CA TRP A 29 15.78 13.64 21.25
C TRP A 29 14.82 14.80 21.06
N LEU A 30 13.95 15.03 22.03
CA LEU A 30 12.95 16.09 22.02
C LEU A 30 13.36 17.28 22.88
N ASN A 31 12.77 18.44 22.60
CA ASN A 31 13.08 19.70 23.28
C ASN A 31 12.68 19.71 24.77
N ASN A 32 11.78 18.81 25.19
CA ASN A 32 11.38 18.62 26.58
C ASN A 32 12.30 17.64 27.34
N GLY A 33 13.34 17.10 26.70
CA GLY A 33 14.26 16.13 27.28
C GLY A 33 13.88 14.66 27.05
N ASP A 34 12.72 14.39 26.45
CA ASP A 34 12.33 13.02 26.11
C ASP A 34 13.24 12.44 25.02
N ARG A 35 13.39 11.11 25.06
CA ARG A 35 14.18 10.35 24.09
C ARG A 35 13.38 9.17 23.59
N LEU A 36 13.29 9.05 22.27
CA LEU A 36 12.66 7.92 21.59
C LEU A 36 13.71 7.12 20.83
N THR A 37 13.60 5.80 20.89
CA THR A 37 14.49 4.86 20.20
C THR A 37 13.67 3.94 19.31
N GLY A 38 14.15 3.69 18.10
CA GLY A 38 13.38 2.95 17.10
C GLY A 38 14.02 3.00 15.71
N THR A 39 13.20 2.91 14.67
CA THR A 39 13.63 3.09 13.28
C THR A 39 12.97 4.34 12.72
N ILE A 40 13.76 5.37 12.40
CA ILE A 40 13.24 6.57 11.74
C ILE A 40 12.81 6.18 10.32
N ARG A 41 11.56 6.50 9.96
CA ARG A 41 10.99 6.15 8.66
C ARG A 41 11.10 7.30 7.67
N TYR A 42 10.61 8.48 8.05
CA TYR A 42 10.61 9.67 7.21
C TYR A 42 10.41 10.93 8.03
N LEU A 43 10.82 12.07 7.46
CA LEU A 43 10.39 13.42 7.80
C LEU A 43 9.67 13.98 6.57
N SER A 44 8.42 14.41 6.73
CA SER A 44 7.65 15.07 5.68
C SER A 44 6.52 15.88 6.30
N ASP A 45 6.11 16.98 5.63
CA ASP A 45 5.02 17.84 6.10
C ASP A 45 5.19 18.33 7.55
N GLY A 46 6.44 18.57 7.98
CA GLY A 46 6.76 18.98 9.36
C GLY A 46 6.52 17.89 10.41
N LYS A 47 6.37 16.62 10.00
CA LYS A 47 6.16 15.47 10.87
C LYS A 47 7.27 14.44 10.69
N LEU A 48 7.90 14.03 11.78
CA LEU A 48 8.87 12.94 11.82
C LEU A 48 8.18 11.65 12.27
N ALA A 49 8.32 10.57 11.53
CA ALA A 49 7.80 9.25 11.91
C ALA A 49 8.93 8.33 12.37
N ILE A 50 8.76 7.74 13.55
CA ILE A 50 9.67 6.74 14.12
C ILE A 50 8.88 5.48 14.49
N GLU A 51 9.32 4.33 13.99
CA GLU A 51 8.79 3.02 14.39
C GLU A 51 9.45 2.57 15.69
N THR A 52 8.65 2.39 16.72
CA THR A 52 9.11 1.88 18.02
C THR A 52 8.63 0.45 18.23
N HIS A 53 9.38 -0.34 18.98
CA HIS A 53 8.98 -1.72 19.28
C HIS A 53 7.75 -1.80 20.20
N TYR A 54 7.49 -0.77 21.00
CA TYR A 54 6.49 -0.79 22.06
C TYR A 54 5.19 -0.04 21.72
N ALA A 55 5.24 0.99 20.89
CA ALA A 55 4.08 1.81 20.52
C ALA A 55 3.78 1.81 19.01
N GLY A 56 4.50 1.00 18.23
CA GLY A 56 4.46 1.05 16.77
C GLY A 56 4.98 2.39 16.25
N THR A 57 4.41 2.86 15.16
CA THR A 57 4.79 4.14 14.54
C THR A 57 4.28 5.33 15.35
N VAL A 58 5.20 6.13 15.88
CA VAL A 58 4.95 7.40 16.57
C VAL A 58 5.30 8.54 15.63
N THR A 59 4.35 9.48 15.48
CA THR A 59 4.53 10.69 14.67
C THR A 59 4.77 11.88 15.58
N LEU A 60 5.86 12.61 15.35
CA LEU A 60 6.32 13.74 16.15
C LEU A 60 6.26 15.02 15.33
N ASP A 61 5.88 16.12 15.96
CA ASP A 61 6.09 17.45 15.37
C ASP A 61 7.59 17.73 15.22
N TRP A 62 8.01 18.12 14.02
CA TRP A 62 9.42 18.39 13.75
C TRP A 62 9.96 19.52 14.63
N SER A 63 9.12 20.49 14.97
CA SER A 63 9.44 21.57 15.90
C SER A 63 9.69 21.10 17.33
N ALA A 64 9.22 19.90 17.71
CA ALA A 64 9.48 19.30 19.01
C ALA A 64 10.82 18.56 19.06
N VAL A 65 11.45 18.28 17.91
CA VAL A 65 12.73 17.57 17.82
C VAL A 65 13.88 18.52 18.14
N SER A 66 14.76 18.08 19.03
CA SER A 66 15.96 18.80 19.44
C SER A 66 17.16 18.38 18.58
N THR A 67 17.36 17.07 18.41
CA THR A 67 18.36 16.49 17.50
C THR A 67 18.00 15.03 17.24
N LEU A 68 18.68 14.38 16.30
CA LEU A 68 18.47 12.97 16.00
C LEU A 68 19.75 12.30 15.51
N ALA A 69 19.78 10.98 15.62
CA ALA A 69 20.82 10.14 15.06
C ALA A 69 20.17 8.97 14.32
N SER A 70 20.64 8.70 13.11
CA SER A 70 20.28 7.52 12.34
C SER A 70 21.52 6.78 11.88
N GLU A 71 21.51 5.47 12.10
CA GLU A 71 22.69 4.64 11.82
C GLU A 71 22.82 4.29 10.35
N ASN A 72 21.67 4.15 9.70
CA ASN A 72 21.60 3.84 8.29
C ASN A 72 21.41 5.15 7.52
N PRO A 73 21.99 5.28 6.31
CA PRO A 73 21.79 6.46 5.50
C PRO A 73 20.31 6.74 5.23
N VAL A 74 19.96 8.03 5.22
CA VAL A 74 18.66 8.52 4.79
C VAL A 74 18.79 9.26 3.47
N ASN A 75 17.77 9.17 2.63
CA ASN A 75 17.68 9.94 1.40
C ASN A 75 17.06 11.31 1.72
N VAL A 76 17.82 12.38 1.54
CA VAL A 76 17.37 13.78 1.65
C VAL A 76 17.04 14.31 0.27
N GLU A 77 15.94 15.02 0.14
CA GLU A 77 15.59 15.75 -1.08
C GLU A 77 15.87 17.24 -0.92
N ASN A 78 16.54 17.83 -1.89
CA ASN A 78 16.71 19.27 -1.98
C ASN A 78 15.55 19.88 -2.79
N LYS A 79 14.56 20.48 -2.12
CA LYS A 79 13.38 21.06 -2.78
C LYS A 79 13.69 22.17 -3.79
N LYS A 80 14.86 22.81 -3.74
CA LYS A 80 15.24 23.87 -4.69
C LYS A 80 15.82 23.32 -5.99
N THR A 81 16.54 22.20 -5.92
CA THR A 81 17.23 21.62 -7.07
C THR A 81 16.60 20.32 -7.57
N GLY A 82 15.75 19.68 -6.75
CA GLY A 82 15.20 18.34 -7.00
C GLY A 82 16.23 17.22 -6.82
N GLU A 83 17.44 17.52 -6.32
CA GLU A 83 18.48 16.52 -6.14
C GLU A 83 18.23 15.68 -4.89
N HIS A 84 18.52 14.38 -4.98
CA HIS A 84 18.48 13.43 -3.88
C HIS A 84 19.89 13.05 -3.42
N TYR A 85 20.13 13.06 -2.12
CA TYR A 85 21.41 12.65 -1.53
C TYR A 85 21.21 11.62 -0.45
N GLN A 86 22.10 10.63 -0.37
CA GLN A 86 22.24 9.79 0.81
C GLN A 86 23.17 10.46 1.81
N VAL A 87 22.70 10.60 3.05
CA VAL A 87 23.47 11.18 4.15
C VAL A 87 23.31 10.33 5.40
N ARG A 88 24.33 10.32 6.25
CA ARG A 88 24.18 9.83 7.63
C ARG A 88 23.90 11.00 8.55
N LEU A 89 23.06 10.77 9.55
CA LEU A 89 22.64 11.78 10.51
C LEU A 89 23.15 11.38 11.89
N SER A 90 23.91 12.26 12.53
CA SER A 90 24.41 12.07 13.89
C SER A 90 23.96 13.21 14.79
N SER A 91 23.68 12.92 16.05
CA SER A 91 23.20 13.92 17.01
C SER A 91 24.23 15.04 17.20
N SER A 92 23.73 16.28 17.31
CA SER A 92 24.53 17.49 17.51
C SER A 92 23.93 18.34 18.64
N ASP A 93 24.35 19.60 18.76
CA ASP A 93 23.74 20.57 19.67
C ASP A 93 22.23 20.75 19.40
N PRO A 94 21.44 21.14 20.42
CA PRO A 94 20.01 21.39 20.26
C PRO A 94 19.69 22.32 19.07
N GLY A 95 18.81 21.85 18.17
CA GLY A 95 18.42 22.54 16.93
C GLY A 95 19.31 22.23 15.73
N TYR A 96 20.33 21.39 15.88
CA TYR A 96 21.28 21.00 14.85
C TYR A 96 21.41 19.47 14.74
N VAL A 97 21.91 19.03 13.59
CA VAL A 97 22.30 17.64 13.32
C VAL A 97 23.58 17.66 12.50
N TRP A 98 24.45 16.69 12.73
CA TRP A 98 25.60 16.44 11.88
C TRP A 98 25.13 15.65 10.66
N VAL A 99 25.38 16.20 9.48
CA VAL A 99 25.09 15.57 8.19
C VAL A 99 26.42 15.15 7.58
N GLU A 100 26.63 13.85 7.47
CA GLU A 100 27.80 13.28 6.80
C GLU A 100 27.45 12.93 5.36
N ARG A 101 28.19 13.49 4.40
CA ARG A 101 28.07 13.21 2.97
C ARG A 101 29.46 13.16 2.34
N ASN A 102 29.79 12.08 1.64
CA ASN A 102 31.08 11.91 0.94
C ASN A 102 32.29 12.22 1.85
N GLU A 103 32.31 11.67 3.07
CA GLU A 103 33.36 11.88 4.09
C GLU A 103 33.51 13.34 4.57
N GLN A 104 32.56 14.22 4.22
CA GLN A 104 32.46 15.57 4.76
C GLN A 104 31.32 15.62 5.78
N GLU A 105 31.64 16.08 6.99
CA GLU A 105 30.66 16.37 8.01
C GLU A 105 30.34 17.86 8.03
N GLN A 106 29.05 18.18 7.99
CA GLN A 106 28.58 19.54 8.15
C GLN A 106 27.50 19.60 9.21
N GLN A 107 27.62 20.58 10.12
CA GLN A 107 26.54 20.89 11.05
C GLN A 107 25.44 21.63 10.30
N VAL A 108 24.23 21.07 10.32
CA VAL A 108 23.07 21.64 9.64
C VAL A 108 21.97 21.90 10.67
N SER A 109 21.37 23.09 10.61
CA SER A 109 20.19 23.38 11.42
C SER A 109 19.02 22.49 10.97
N LEU A 110 18.32 21.87 11.93
CA LEU A 110 17.12 21.07 11.66
C LEU A 110 16.05 21.84 10.86
N ARG A 111 16.01 23.16 10.99
CA ARG A 111 15.09 24.05 10.24
C ARG A 111 15.37 24.11 8.73
N ARG A 112 16.55 23.64 8.29
CA ARG A 112 16.91 23.57 6.87
C ARG A 112 16.59 22.20 6.26
N ILE A 113 16.17 21.23 7.08
CA ILE A 113 15.81 19.89 6.62
C ILE A 113 14.30 19.85 6.53
N ASP A 114 13.81 19.92 5.29
CA ASP A 114 12.37 19.88 5.03
C ASP A 114 11.86 18.44 4.97
N GLU A 115 12.59 17.57 4.25
CA GLU A 115 12.17 16.18 4.01
C GLU A 115 13.37 15.23 3.93
N PHE A 116 13.17 14.03 4.45
CA PHE A 116 14.04 12.89 4.19
C PHE A 116 13.29 11.58 4.41
N MET A 117 13.80 10.50 3.82
CA MET A 117 13.17 9.19 3.90
C MET A 117 14.22 8.11 4.01
N LYS A 118 13.98 7.13 4.88
CA LYS A 118 14.77 5.91 4.89
C LYS A 118 14.30 4.99 3.76
N ALA A 119 15.24 4.30 3.13
CA ALA A 119 14.90 3.31 2.12
C ALA A 119 14.04 2.21 2.77
N LYS A 120 12.97 1.81 2.08
CA LYS A 120 12.09 0.73 2.55
C LYS A 120 12.85 -0.59 2.48
N VAL A 121 13.21 -1.13 3.64
CA VAL A 121 13.93 -2.41 3.71
C VAL A 121 12.95 -3.55 3.47
N ARG A 122 13.24 -4.39 2.50
CA ARG A 122 12.44 -5.60 2.24
C ARG A 122 12.72 -6.63 3.33
N SER A 123 11.65 -7.24 3.84
CA SER A 123 11.71 -8.35 4.78
C SER A 123 11.20 -9.64 4.12
N ASP A 124 11.81 -10.76 4.47
CA ASP A 124 11.31 -12.10 4.11
C ASP A 124 10.19 -12.57 5.06
N GLN A 125 9.91 -11.80 6.11
CA GLN A 125 8.75 -12.02 6.97
C GLN A 125 7.44 -11.68 6.25
N LEU A 126 6.37 -12.37 6.62
CA LEU A 126 5.03 -12.09 6.11
C LEU A 126 4.58 -10.70 6.59
N ALA A 127 4.39 -9.79 5.64
CA ALA A 127 3.70 -8.52 5.86
C ALA A 127 2.28 -8.63 5.32
N TRP A 128 1.29 -8.53 6.20
CA TRP A 128 -0.12 -8.51 5.86
C TRP A 128 -0.69 -7.14 6.14
N THR A 129 -1.21 -6.49 5.10
CA THR A 129 -1.89 -5.21 5.23
C THR A 129 -3.21 -5.25 4.50
N GLY A 130 -4.15 -4.42 4.90
CA GLY A 130 -5.42 -4.36 4.20
C GLY A 130 -6.40 -3.38 4.78
N ASN A 131 -7.58 -3.36 4.16
CA ASN A 131 -8.71 -2.60 4.63
C ASN A 131 -10.02 -3.29 4.30
N ILE A 132 -11.05 -2.97 5.08
CA ILE A 132 -12.45 -3.21 4.77
C ILE A 132 -13.16 -1.86 4.83
N ASP A 133 -13.98 -1.53 3.85
CA ASP A 133 -14.82 -0.34 3.82
C ASP A 133 -16.30 -0.75 3.68
N ALA A 134 -17.19 -0.05 4.38
CA ALA A 134 -18.63 -0.23 4.30
C ALA A 134 -19.36 1.13 4.27
N GLY A 135 -20.32 1.25 3.36
CA GLY A 135 -21.14 2.45 3.18
C GLY A 135 -22.62 2.11 3.16
N VAL A 136 -23.44 2.95 3.80
CA VAL A 136 -24.90 2.80 3.84
C VAL A 136 -25.52 4.18 3.62
N LYS A 137 -26.48 4.27 2.69
CA LYS A 137 -27.30 5.47 2.48
C LYS A 137 -28.78 5.09 2.49
N VAL A 138 -29.56 5.76 3.32
CA VAL A 138 -31.01 5.57 3.42
C VAL A 138 -31.69 6.91 3.24
N LYS A 139 -32.60 7.00 2.28
CA LYS A 139 -33.40 8.21 2.00
C LYS A 139 -34.88 7.88 2.13
N LYS A 140 -35.61 8.72 2.88
CA LYS A 140 -37.08 8.67 2.98
C LYS A 140 -37.65 10.03 2.58
N ALA A 141 -38.19 10.11 1.37
CA ALA A 141 -38.86 11.29 0.83
C ALA A 141 -40.04 10.86 -0.06
N SER A 142 -40.26 11.52 -1.20
CA SER A 142 -41.17 11.05 -2.26
C SER A 142 -40.75 9.71 -2.85
N THR A 143 -39.43 9.44 -2.86
CA THR A 143 -38.84 8.14 -3.20
C THR A 143 -38.14 7.56 -1.97
N LYS A 144 -38.14 6.22 -1.88
CA LYS A 144 -37.38 5.48 -0.87
C LYS A 144 -36.12 4.92 -1.52
N THR A 145 -34.95 5.26 -0.98
CA THR A 145 -33.66 4.78 -1.50
C THR A 145 -32.91 4.05 -0.39
N ASP A 146 -32.45 2.84 -0.68
CA ASP A 146 -31.63 2.01 0.22
C ASP A 146 -30.36 1.58 -0.55
N ASP A 147 -29.19 2.14 -0.18
CA ASP A 147 -27.91 1.87 -0.84
C ASP A 147 -26.91 1.23 0.13
N TYR A 148 -26.22 0.20 -0.35
CA TYR A 148 -25.20 -0.54 0.40
C TYR A 148 -23.95 -0.72 -0.46
N SER A 149 -22.79 -0.48 0.15
CA SER A 149 -21.50 -0.76 -0.47
C SER A 149 -20.58 -1.46 0.51
N PHE A 150 -19.82 -2.44 0.01
CA PHE A 150 -18.80 -3.16 0.75
C PHE A 150 -17.56 -3.32 -0.12
N ALA A 151 -16.39 -3.09 0.45
CA ALA A 151 -15.12 -3.35 -0.20
C ALA A 151 -14.14 -4.01 0.77
N LEU A 152 -13.43 -5.03 0.30
CA LEU A 152 -12.31 -5.67 0.98
C LEU A 152 -11.08 -5.55 0.07
N ASN A 153 -9.96 -5.09 0.62
CA ASN A 153 -8.67 -5.10 -0.06
C ASN A 153 -7.62 -5.67 0.90
N THR A 154 -6.88 -6.70 0.49
CA THR A 154 -5.82 -7.30 1.31
C THR A 154 -4.58 -7.59 0.49
N LYS A 155 -3.42 -7.30 1.07
CA LYS A 155 -2.10 -7.53 0.48
C LYS A 155 -1.26 -8.40 1.41
N LEU A 156 -0.69 -9.47 0.86
CA LEU A 156 0.24 -10.36 1.55
C LEU A 156 1.57 -10.30 0.82
N ASN A 157 2.62 -9.86 1.50
CA ASN A 157 3.97 -9.78 0.96
C ASN A 157 4.90 -10.69 1.75
N GLN A 158 5.62 -11.58 1.08
CA GLN A 158 6.61 -12.44 1.71
C GLN A 158 7.80 -12.64 0.77
N GLY A 159 8.92 -11.99 1.08
CA GLY A 159 10.14 -12.05 0.26
C GLY A 159 9.91 -11.61 -1.19
N LYS A 160 9.82 -12.58 -2.11
CA LYS A 160 9.62 -12.33 -3.56
C LYS A 160 8.16 -12.45 -4.02
N TRP A 161 7.24 -12.82 -3.14
CA TRP A 161 5.86 -13.11 -3.49
C TRP A 161 4.96 -11.99 -2.96
N ARG A 162 4.10 -11.44 -3.83
CA ARG A 162 3.04 -10.51 -3.42
C ARG A 162 1.69 -11.01 -3.91
N HIS A 163 0.72 -11.01 -3.02
CA HIS A 163 -0.67 -11.34 -3.31
C HIS A 163 -1.52 -10.12 -3.02
N ASP A 164 -2.33 -9.68 -3.98
CA ASP A 164 -3.31 -8.60 -3.84
C ASP A 164 -4.69 -9.19 -4.15
N ILE A 165 -5.57 -9.18 -3.14
CA ILE A 165 -6.92 -9.70 -3.25
C ILE A 165 -7.87 -8.54 -2.98
N GLY A 166 -8.89 -8.42 -3.82
CA GLY A 166 -9.96 -7.45 -3.61
C GLY A 166 -11.33 -8.05 -3.89
N ALA A 167 -12.32 -7.56 -3.17
CA ALA A 167 -13.72 -7.89 -3.40
C ALA A 167 -14.57 -6.64 -3.20
N THR A 168 -15.56 -6.43 -4.06
CA THR A 168 -16.57 -5.36 -3.89
C THR A 168 -17.97 -5.94 -4.02
N TYR A 169 -18.92 -5.30 -3.34
CA TYR A 169 -20.35 -5.55 -3.49
C TYR A 169 -21.08 -4.21 -3.41
N ASN A 170 -21.93 -3.92 -4.39
CA ASN A 170 -22.77 -2.72 -4.41
C ASN A 170 -24.22 -3.12 -4.66
N ARG A 171 -25.13 -2.50 -3.91
CA ARG A 171 -26.57 -2.62 -4.12
C ARG A 171 -27.26 -1.27 -3.93
N GLU A 172 -28.02 -0.86 -4.93
CA GLU A 172 -28.85 0.34 -4.92
C GLU A 172 -30.28 -0.03 -5.28
N GLN A 173 -31.22 0.32 -4.41
CA GLN A 173 -32.64 0.12 -4.64
C GLN A 173 -33.40 1.44 -4.48
N GLU A 174 -34.15 1.82 -5.51
CA GLU A 174 -35.09 2.93 -5.46
C GLU A 174 -36.54 2.41 -5.56
N ASN A 175 -37.32 2.60 -4.49
CA ASN A 175 -38.64 2.03 -4.30
C ASN A 175 -38.63 0.49 -4.43
N LYS A 176 -39.07 -0.03 -5.58
CA LYS A 176 -39.09 -1.47 -5.89
C LYS A 176 -38.08 -1.85 -6.99
N ASP A 177 -37.44 -0.85 -7.60
CA ASP A 177 -36.53 -1.04 -8.72
C ASP A 177 -35.10 -1.14 -8.20
N ILE A 178 -34.37 -2.16 -8.68
CA ILE A 178 -32.96 -2.38 -8.34
C ILE A 178 -32.16 -1.73 -9.45
N ASN A 179 -31.43 -0.65 -9.12
CA ASN A 179 -30.63 0.11 -10.08
C ASN A 179 -29.20 -0.43 -10.15
N THR A 180 -28.72 -1.04 -9.07
CA THR A 180 -27.39 -1.67 -9.00
C THR A 180 -27.49 -2.91 -8.12
N ASP A 181 -26.98 -4.02 -8.61
CA ASP A 181 -26.68 -5.21 -7.81
C ASP A 181 -25.51 -5.90 -8.50
N ASN A 182 -24.31 -5.68 -7.97
CA ASN A 182 -23.10 -6.25 -8.56
C ASN A 182 -22.04 -6.59 -7.53
N TYR A 183 -21.19 -7.55 -7.89
CA TYR A 183 -19.98 -7.86 -7.15
C TYR A 183 -18.78 -8.01 -8.07
N SER A 184 -17.61 -7.70 -7.53
CA SER A 184 -16.34 -7.97 -8.19
C SER A 184 -15.41 -8.75 -7.27
N LEU A 185 -14.61 -9.62 -7.86
CA LEU A 185 -13.50 -10.32 -7.22
C LEU A 185 -12.25 -10.08 -8.06
N ARG A 186 -11.14 -9.75 -7.42
CA ARG A 186 -9.84 -9.61 -8.06
C ARG A 186 -8.77 -10.34 -7.27
N TYR A 187 -7.87 -10.98 -8.00
CA TYR A 187 -6.65 -11.56 -7.45
C TYR A 187 -5.49 -11.22 -8.38
N ALA A 188 -4.46 -10.58 -7.84
CA ALA A 188 -3.18 -10.39 -8.51
C ALA A 188 -2.06 -11.05 -7.71
N PHE A 189 -1.18 -11.68 -8.44
CA PHE A 189 -0.04 -12.41 -7.94
C PHE A 189 1.21 -11.87 -8.63
N ASP A 190 2.14 -11.31 -7.86
CA ASP A 190 3.41 -10.79 -8.36
C ASP A 190 4.57 -11.67 -7.88
N TYR A 191 5.42 -12.07 -8.83
CA TYR A 191 6.74 -12.63 -8.56
C TYR A 191 7.81 -11.58 -8.82
N LEU A 192 8.54 -11.17 -7.78
CA LEU A 192 9.61 -10.19 -7.88
C LEU A 192 10.87 -10.85 -8.45
N VAL A 193 11.20 -10.49 -9.69
CA VAL A 193 12.43 -10.90 -10.35
C VAL A 193 13.61 -10.09 -9.79
N ARG A 194 13.41 -8.77 -9.63
CA ARG A 194 14.33 -7.80 -9.00
C ARG A 194 13.51 -6.83 -8.15
N GLU A 195 14.15 -5.91 -7.44
CA GLU A 195 13.46 -4.96 -6.56
C GLU A 195 12.40 -4.12 -7.30
N GLN A 196 12.69 -3.71 -8.53
CA GLN A 196 11.81 -2.87 -9.35
C GLN A 196 11.03 -3.66 -10.41
N PHE A 197 11.45 -4.88 -10.73
CA PHE A 197 10.84 -5.68 -11.80
C PHE A 197 10.11 -6.89 -11.23
N PHE A 198 8.85 -7.03 -11.60
CA PHE A 198 8.03 -8.17 -11.22
C PHE A 198 7.31 -8.75 -12.43
N TRP A 199 6.93 -10.02 -12.34
CA TRP A 199 6.02 -10.66 -13.28
C TRP A 199 4.67 -10.82 -12.58
N GLN A 200 3.60 -10.32 -13.20
CA GLN A 200 2.26 -10.36 -12.63
C GLN A 200 1.39 -11.37 -13.36
N THR A 201 0.58 -12.10 -12.61
CA THR A 201 -0.60 -12.82 -13.10
C THR A 201 -1.81 -12.29 -12.37
N ARG A 202 -2.87 -11.94 -13.10
CA ARG A 202 -4.08 -11.32 -12.56
C ARG A 202 -5.31 -12.04 -13.09
N ALA A 203 -6.28 -12.27 -12.21
CA ALA A 203 -7.63 -12.71 -12.55
C ALA A 203 -8.65 -11.74 -11.93
N THR A 204 -9.66 -11.38 -12.71
CA THR A 204 -10.78 -10.54 -12.29
C THR A 204 -12.08 -11.20 -12.71
N TYR A 205 -13.08 -11.15 -11.85
CA TYR A 205 -14.42 -11.62 -12.14
C TYR A 205 -15.43 -10.60 -11.64
N LYS A 206 -16.37 -10.19 -12.50
CA LYS A 206 -17.48 -9.29 -12.17
C LYS A 206 -18.80 -9.95 -12.54
N ARG A 207 -19.80 -9.78 -11.70
CA ARG A 207 -21.20 -10.15 -11.98
C ARG A 207 -22.06 -8.93 -11.75
N ASP A 208 -22.91 -8.63 -12.72
CA ASP A 208 -23.94 -7.60 -12.62
C ASP A 208 -25.31 -8.24 -12.91
N TRP A 209 -26.30 -7.98 -12.06
CA TRP A 209 -27.66 -8.50 -12.22
C TRP A 209 -28.64 -7.49 -12.83
N VAL A 210 -28.20 -6.26 -13.09
CA VAL A 210 -29.01 -5.18 -13.66
C VAL A 210 -28.59 -4.88 -15.10
N GLU A 211 -27.28 -4.81 -15.36
CA GLU A 211 -26.73 -4.52 -16.69
C GLU A 211 -26.86 -5.69 -17.67
N ASN A 212 -27.01 -5.40 -18.97
CA ASN A 212 -27.03 -6.46 -20.00
C ASN A 212 -25.70 -7.23 -20.03
N LEU A 213 -24.57 -6.53 -19.84
CA LEU A 213 -23.27 -7.16 -19.64
C LEU A 213 -23.18 -7.76 -18.23
N SER A 214 -23.82 -8.92 -18.08
CA SER A 214 -24.04 -9.56 -16.78
C SER A 214 -22.79 -10.21 -16.17
N ARG A 215 -21.75 -10.47 -16.98
CA ARG A 215 -20.51 -11.12 -16.51
C ARG A 215 -19.30 -10.57 -17.23
N GLN A 216 -18.21 -10.36 -16.49
CA GLN A 216 -16.90 -10.05 -17.05
C GLN A 216 -15.87 -10.93 -16.34
N ALA A 217 -15.09 -11.70 -17.08
CA ALA A 217 -13.97 -12.46 -16.55
C ALA A 217 -12.70 -12.12 -17.34
N LEU A 218 -11.66 -11.66 -16.64
CA LEU A 218 -10.36 -11.39 -17.22
C LEU A 218 -9.32 -12.28 -16.57
N ILE A 219 -8.42 -12.84 -17.38
CA ILE A 219 -7.17 -13.44 -16.91
C ILE A 219 -6.02 -12.97 -17.77
N GLY A 220 -5.00 -12.39 -17.14
CA GLY A 220 -3.86 -11.81 -17.85
C GLY A 220 -2.56 -11.99 -17.09
N THR A 221 -1.46 -12.02 -17.82
CA THR A 221 -0.12 -12.10 -17.22
C THR A 221 0.90 -11.31 -18.04
N GLY A 222 1.93 -10.79 -17.37
CA GLY A 222 2.98 -10.07 -18.04
C GLY A 222 3.92 -9.30 -17.10
N PRO A 223 4.88 -8.55 -17.67
CA PRO A 223 5.86 -7.81 -16.90
C PRO A 223 5.26 -6.57 -16.23
N GLY A 224 5.79 -6.25 -15.06
CA GLY A 224 5.51 -5.04 -14.32
C GLY A 224 6.75 -4.37 -13.78
N TYR A 225 6.63 -3.06 -13.57
CA TYR A 225 7.71 -2.20 -13.09
C TYR A 225 7.21 -1.32 -11.95
N GLN A 226 7.93 -1.34 -10.83
CA GLN A 226 7.74 -0.46 -9.70
C GLN A 226 8.56 0.82 -9.96
N LEU A 227 7.90 1.88 -10.42
CA LEU A 227 8.58 3.15 -10.73
C LEU A 227 9.19 3.75 -9.47
N TRP A 228 8.46 3.71 -8.36
CA TRP A 228 8.97 4.03 -7.02
C TRP A 228 8.13 3.32 -5.94
N ASP A 229 8.76 3.06 -4.80
CA ASP A 229 8.12 2.58 -3.56
C ASP A 229 8.88 3.19 -2.37
N THR A 230 8.33 4.26 -1.81
CA THR A 230 8.86 4.99 -0.65
C THR A 230 7.88 4.90 0.52
N GLU A 231 8.27 5.38 1.70
CA GLU A 231 7.38 5.45 2.86
C GLU A 231 6.11 6.28 2.62
N LEU A 232 6.10 7.19 1.65
CA LEU A 232 5.02 8.16 1.42
C LEU A 232 4.35 8.01 0.06
N SER A 233 4.93 7.28 -0.89
CA SER A 233 4.30 7.06 -2.18
C SER A 233 4.79 5.79 -2.83
N ALA A 234 3.90 5.13 -3.56
CA ALA A 234 4.25 4.03 -4.42
C ALA A 234 3.53 4.16 -5.76
N PHE A 235 4.21 3.83 -6.84
CA PHE A 235 3.62 3.72 -8.16
C PHE A 235 4.20 2.55 -8.92
N SER A 236 3.32 1.72 -9.47
CA SER A 236 3.69 0.64 -10.38
C SER A 236 2.81 0.60 -11.61
N LEU A 237 3.40 0.10 -12.69
CA LEU A 237 2.74 -0.20 -13.95
C LEU A 237 2.92 -1.67 -14.29
N SER A 238 1.98 -2.25 -15.03
CA SER A 238 2.10 -3.61 -15.57
C SER A 238 1.43 -3.69 -16.93
N VAL A 239 2.06 -4.42 -17.85
CA VAL A 239 1.47 -4.74 -19.15
C VAL A 239 1.11 -6.22 -19.12
N LEU A 240 -0.15 -6.54 -19.35
CA LEU A 240 -0.69 -7.89 -19.27
C LEU A 240 -1.21 -8.32 -20.64
N GLY A 241 -0.84 -9.52 -21.08
CA GLY A 241 -1.51 -10.21 -22.18
C GLY A 241 -2.45 -11.25 -21.62
N GLY A 242 -3.66 -11.37 -22.17
CA GLY A 242 -4.69 -12.18 -21.54
C GLY A 242 -5.93 -12.47 -22.37
N ALA A 243 -6.86 -13.18 -21.73
CA ALA A 243 -8.20 -13.42 -22.26
C ALA A 243 -9.23 -12.59 -21.50
N PHE A 244 -10.21 -12.08 -22.24
CA PHE A 244 -11.32 -11.26 -21.78
C PHE A 244 -12.59 -12.00 -22.19
N GLU A 245 -13.45 -12.30 -21.22
CA GLU A 245 -14.71 -13.01 -21.42
C GLU A 245 -15.86 -12.14 -20.94
N TYR A 246 -16.86 -11.98 -21.81
CA TYR A 246 -18.03 -11.15 -21.61
C TYR A 246 -19.27 -12.02 -21.72
N GLY A 247 -20.09 -12.06 -20.67
CA GLY A 247 -21.36 -12.78 -20.67
C GLY A 247 -22.53 -11.81 -20.55
N TYR A 248 -23.60 -12.08 -21.29
CA TYR A 248 -24.76 -11.20 -21.40
C TYR A 248 -25.96 -11.72 -20.61
N SER A 249 -27.02 -10.93 -20.48
CA SER A 249 -28.24 -11.31 -19.77
C SER A 249 -29.10 -12.34 -20.53
N ASP A 250 -28.84 -12.49 -21.83
CA ASP A 250 -29.50 -13.42 -22.75
C ASP A 250 -28.69 -14.71 -23.00
N ASP A 251 -27.79 -15.05 -22.08
CA ASP A 251 -26.91 -16.23 -22.11
C ASP A 251 -25.88 -16.27 -23.26
N ARG A 252 -25.72 -15.18 -24.03
CA ARG A 252 -24.60 -15.06 -24.96
C ARG A 252 -23.28 -14.90 -24.20
N GLU A 253 -22.20 -15.38 -24.80
CA GLU A 253 -20.83 -15.24 -24.30
C GLU A 253 -19.88 -14.91 -25.46
N GLU A 254 -18.98 -13.96 -25.22
CA GLU A 254 -17.94 -13.54 -26.16
C GLU A 254 -16.58 -13.65 -25.47
N ARG A 255 -15.56 -14.06 -26.22
CA ARG A 255 -14.20 -14.24 -25.70
C ARG A 255 -13.18 -13.64 -26.65
N HIS A 256 -12.35 -12.78 -26.09
CA HIS A 256 -11.32 -12.04 -26.81
C HIS A 256 -9.95 -12.31 -26.22
N PHE A 257 -8.92 -12.18 -27.05
CA PHE A 257 -7.54 -12.09 -26.59
C PHE A 257 -7.07 -10.66 -26.73
N GLY A 258 -6.39 -10.13 -25.72
CA GLY A 258 -6.05 -8.72 -25.67
C GLY A 258 -4.83 -8.40 -24.83
N GLY A 259 -4.47 -7.12 -24.86
CA GLY A 259 -3.47 -6.53 -23.99
C GLY A 259 -4.10 -5.53 -23.04
N SER A 260 -3.53 -5.37 -21.85
CA SER A 260 -3.96 -4.36 -20.90
C SER A 260 -2.79 -3.68 -20.19
N LEU A 261 -2.97 -2.41 -19.84
CA LEU A 261 -2.06 -1.62 -19.03
C LEU A 261 -2.72 -1.38 -17.67
N ARG A 262 -2.10 -1.90 -16.62
CA ARG A 262 -2.52 -1.70 -15.25
C ARG A 262 -1.64 -0.65 -14.57
N TRP A 263 -2.25 0.21 -13.76
CA TRP A 263 -1.55 1.10 -12.85
C TRP A 263 -2.01 0.92 -11.41
N ASN A 264 -1.09 1.16 -10.47
CA ASN A 264 -1.38 1.18 -9.04
C ASN A 264 -0.58 2.32 -8.39
N TYR A 265 -1.28 3.37 -7.99
CA TYR A 265 -0.72 4.58 -7.42
C TYR A 265 -1.27 4.81 -6.01
N GLN A 266 -0.38 5.18 -5.10
CA GLN A 266 -0.74 5.61 -3.76
C GLN A 266 0.18 6.74 -3.30
N ARG A 267 -0.39 7.73 -2.61
CA ARG A 267 0.32 8.83 -1.99
C ARG A 267 -0.27 9.13 -0.63
N TYR A 268 0.57 9.11 0.38
CA TYR A 268 0.28 9.62 1.70
C TYR A 268 0.57 11.12 1.77
N LEU A 269 -0.32 11.84 2.43
CA LEU A 269 -0.29 13.28 2.64
C LEU A 269 -0.56 13.58 4.12
N LEU A 270 -0.13 14.75 4.59
CA LEU A 270 -0.41 15.23 5.95
C LEU A 270 0.02 14.21 7.02
N GLY A 271 1.28 13.75 6.92
CA GLY A 271 1.83 12.75 7.85
C GLY A 271 1.08 11.40 7.84
N LYS A 272 0.66 10.94 6.65
CA LYS A 272 -0.16 9.72 6.43
C LYS A 272 -1.61 9.80 6.94
N SER A 273 -2.07 10.97 7.38
CA SER A 273 -3.47 11.17 7.78
C SER A 273 -4.42 11.08 6.58
N VAL A 274 -3.98 11.53 5.40
CA VAL A 274 -4.72 11.41 4.14
C VAL A 274 -3.97 10.50 3.20
N THR A 275 -4.68 9.58 2.55
CA THR A 275 -4.15 8.74 1.47
C THR A 275 -4.93 9.03 0.19
N LEU A 276 -4.26 9.52 -0.84
CA LEU A 276 -4.74 9.55 -2.20
C LEU A 276 -4.33 8.25 -2.89
N TYR A 277 -5.25 7.63 -3.60
CA TYR A 277 -4.94 6.44 -4.39
C TYR A 277 -5.64 6.48 -5.74
N SER A 278 -5.01 5.84 -6.72
CA SER A 278 -5.65 5.51 -7.99
C SER A 278 -5.14 4.18 -8.48
N ASN A 279 -6.04 3.31 -8.90
CA ASN A 279 -5.68 2.04 -9.49
C ASN A 279 -6.64 1.74 -10.63
N GLY A 280 -6.17 1.04 -11.65
CA GLY A 280 -7.03 0.69 -12.76
C GLY A 280 -6.31 -0.11 -13.84
N ASP A 281 -7.12 -0.51 -14.81
CA ASP A 281 -6.73 -1.32 -15.96
C ASP A 281 -7.39 -0.72 -17.22
N VAL A 282 -6.58 -0.51 -18.26
CA VAL A 282 -7.07 -0.13 -19.59
C VAL A 282 -6.66 -1.21 -20.58
N GLY A 283 -7.62 -1.80 -21.26
CA GLY A 283 -7.43 -2.95 -22.12
C GLY A 283 -8.00 -2.76 -23.52
N HIS A 284 -7.45 -3.51 -24.47
CA HIS A 284 -7.94 -3.59 -25.84
C HIS A 284 -7.79 -5.02 -26.35
N SER A 285 -8.81 -5.55 -27.01
CA SER A 285 -8.70 -6.83 -27.72
C SER A 285 -7.81 -6.68 -28.94
N LEU A 286 -7.15 -7.76 -29.35
CA LEU A 286 -6.27 -7.78 -30.53
C LEU A 286 -6.93 -8.48 -31.72
N ASP A 287 -8.20 -8.85 -31.58
CA ASP A 287 -9.05 -9.37 -32.65
C ASP A 287 -9.76 -8.24 -33.40
N ASP A 288 -10.51 -8.61 -34.45
CA ASP A 288 -11.20 -7.69 -35.34
C ASP A 288 -12.35 -6.92 -34.65
N ASP A 289 -12.82 -7.40 -33.49
CA ASP A 289 -13.91 -6.78 -32.74
C ASP A 289 -13.45 -5.50 -32.02
N GLY A 290 -12.16 -5.38 -31.71
CA GLY A 290 -11.57 -4.15 -31.15
C GLY A 290 -12.21 -3.69 -29.84
N VAL A 291 -12.55 -4.64 -28.96
CA VAL A 291 -13.18 -4.37 -27.67
C VAL A 291 -12.23 -3.55 -26.79
N PHE A 292 -12.71 -2.41 -26.31
CA PHE A 292 -12.00 -1.54 -25.38
C PHE A 292 -12.59 -1.66 -23.97
N MET A 293 -11.71 -1.70 -22.97
CA MET A 293 -12.07 -1.78 -21.55
C MET A 293 -11.34 -0.72 -20.73
N LEU A 294 -12.04 -0.09 -19.79
CA LEU A 294 -11.47 0.73 -18.73
C LEU A 294 -12.14 0.35 -17.40
N ASP A 295 -11.34 -0.08 -16.43
CA ASP A 295 -11.76 -0.38 -15.07
C ASP A 295 -10.86 0.38 -14.10
N ALA A 296 -11.37 1.46 -13.50
CA ALA A 296 -10.53 2.40 -12.78
C ALA A 296 -11.20 2.97 -11.53
N GLU A 297 -10.40 3.18 -10.49
CA GLU A 297 -10.80 3.81 -9.25
C GLU A 297 -9.84 4.94 -8.90
N VAL A 298 -10.39 6.05 -8.40
CA VAL A 298 -9.66 7.12 -7.72
C VAL A 298 -10.36 7.43 -6.41
N GLY A 299 -9.59 7.58 -5.34
CA GLY A 299 -10.18 7.82 -4.03
C GLY A 299 -9.25 8.46 -3.03
N LEU A 300 -9.87 8.94 -1.97
CA LEU A 300 -9.24 9.51 -0.79
C LEU A 300 -9.65 8.70 0.44
N ARG A 301 -8.69 8.46 1.32
CA ARG A 301 -8.92 7.86 2.63
C ARG A 301 -8.35 8.75 3.72
N TYR A 302 -9.19 9.15 4.66
CA TYR A 302 -8.81 9.94 5.83
C TYR A 302 -8.73 9.03 7.06
N SER A 303 -7.61 9.05 7.77
CA SER A 303 -7.42 8.30 9.00
C SER A 303 -8.13 9.00 10.15
N LEU A 304 -9.15 8.35 10.72
CA LEU A 304 -9.85 8.83 11.91
C LEU A 304 -9.09 8.40 13.18
N THR A 305 -8.50 7.20 13.14
CA THR A 305 -7.63 6.65 14.17
C THR A 305 -6.48 5.86 13.52
N SER A 306 -5.68 5.15 14.32
CA SER A 306 -4.66 4.23 13.80
C SER A 306 -5.25 3.06 13.00
N TRP A 307 -6.51 2.68 13.25
CA TRP A 307 -7.16 1.51 12.66
C TRP A 307 -8.46 1.82 11.92
N SER A 308 -9.03 3.02 12.05
CA SER A 308 -10.28 3.40 11.37
C SER A 308 -10.09 4.54 10.38
N THR A 309 -10.88 4.51 9.31
CA THR A 309 -10.80 5.46 8.21
C THR A 309 -12.16 5.89 7.70
N LEU A 310 -12.23 7.09 7.14
CA LEU A 310 -13.30 7.53 6.26
C LEU A 310 -12.80 7.45 4.82
N HIS A 311 -13.59 6.84 3.93
CA HIS A 311 -13.27 6.66 2.52
C HIS A 311 -14.25 7.44 1.64
N VAL A 312 -13.73 8.04 0.57
CA VAL A 312 -14.51 8.60 -0.55
C VAL A 312 -13.82 8.20 -1.84
N GLY A 313 -14.56 7.63 -2.79
CA GLY A 313 -14.01 7.12 -4.04
C GLY A 313 -14.98 7.25 -5.21
N TYR A 314 -14.41 7.26 -6.41
CA TYR A 314 -15.13 7.15 -7.67
C TYR A 314 -14.55 5.99 -8.48
N HIS A 315 -15.43 5.05 -8.82
CA HIS A 315 -15.12 3.89 -9.64
C HIS A 315 -15.80 4.03 -11.00
N ARG A 316 -15.10 3.69 -12.08
CA ARG A 316 -15.61 3.72 -13.44
C ARG A 316 -15.30 2.41 -14.15
N ASN A 317 -16.34 1.81 -14.72
CA ASN A 317 -16.27 0.58 -15.52
C ASN A 317 -16.87 0.85 -16.90
N LEU A 318 -16.05 0.80 -17.94
CA LEU A 318 -16.42 1.07 -19.32
C LEU A 318 -15.98 -0.10 -20.20
N VAL A 319 -16.90 -0.67 -20.97
CA VAL A 319 -16.62 -1.67 -22.00
C VAL A 319 -17.35 -1.28 -23.27
N SER A 320 -16.62 -1.12 -24.37
CA SER A 320 -17.16 -0.73 -25.69
C SER A 320 -16.59 -1.61 -26.79
N GLY A 321 -17.24 -1.66 -27.95
CA GLY A 321 -16.91 -2.63 -29.02
C GLY A 321 -17.61 -3.98 -28.86
N ILE A 322 -18.54 -4.06 -27.92
CA ILE A 322 -19.48 -5.17 -27.68
C ILE A 322 -20.90 -4.75 -28.10
N PRO A 323 -21.86 -5.69 -28.26
CA PRO A 323 -23.22 -5.38 -28.72
C PRO A 323 -23.92 -4.22 -27.98
N ASP A 324 -23.72 -4.13 -26.66
CA ASP A 324 -24.17 -3.00 -25.83
C ASP A 324 -23.00 -2.43 -25.03
N THR A 325 -22.77 -1.11 -25.15
CA THR A 325 -21.70 -0.44 -24.40
C THR A 325 -22.07 -0.33 -22.92
N LEU A 326 -21.25 -0.91 -22.05
CA LEU A 326 -21.33 -0.67 -20.61
C LEU A 326 -20.58 0.63 -20.28
N ASN A 327 -21.20 1.53 -19.52
CA ASN A 327 -20.54 2.72 -18.99
C ASN A 327 -21.10 3.06 -17.61
N GLU A 328 -20.57 2.38 -16.59
CA GLU A 328 -20.98 2.51 -15.20
C GLU A 328 -20.02 3.43 -14.45
N GLY A 329 -20.59 4.30 -13.60
CA GLY A 329 -19.84 5.13 -12.66
C GLY A 329 -20.46 5.05 -11.27
N ILE A 330 -19.67 4.65 -10.28
CA ILE A 330 -20.12 4.51 -8.88
C ILE A 330 -19.33 5.50 -8.01
N PHE A 331 -20.05 6.39 -7.34
CA PHE A 331 -19.52 7.16 -6.22
C PHE A 331 -19.75 6.40 -4.92
N SER A 332 -18.69 6.20 -4.15
CA SER A 332 -18.77 5.48 -2.87
C SER A 332 -18.19 6.31 -1.74
N THR A 333 -18.81 6.19 -0.57
CA THR A 333 -18.33 6.80 0.67
C THR A 333 -18.72 5.91 1.84
N GLY A 334 -17.84 5.81 2.84
CA GLY A 334 -18.07 4.89 3.93
C GLY A 334 -17.00 4.93 5.01
N LEU A 335 -17.24 4.17 6.08
CA LEU A 335 -16.27 3.95 7.12
C LEU A 335 -15.52 2.65 6.85
N GLY A 336 -14.24 2.64 7.20
CA GLY A 336 -13.39 1.48 7.03
C GLY A 336 -12.52 1.18 8.23
N LEU A 337 -12.02 -0.06 8.25
CA LEU A 337 -11.02 -0.56 9.17
C LEU A 337 -9.77 -0.90 8.34
N LYS A 338 -8.59 -0.57 8.87
CA LYS A 338 -7.29 -0.90 8.26
C LYS A 338 -6.38 -1.60 9.26
N TRP A 339 -5.48 -2.43 8.73
CA TRP A 339 -4.43 -3.10 9.50
C TRP A 339 -3.10 -3.13 8.74
#